data_AF-A0A7G9SHQ4-F1
#
_entry.id   AF-A0A7G9SHQ4-F1
#
_cell.length_a   1.000
_cell.length_b   1.000
_cell.length_c   1.000
_cell.angle_alpha   90.00
_cell.angle_beta   90.00
_cell.angle_gamma   90.00
#
_symmetry.space_group_name_H-M   'P 1'
#
loop_
_entity.id
_entity.type
_entity.pdbx_description
1 polymer ?
#
loop_
_entity_poly.entity_id
_entity_poly.type
_entity_poly.pdbx_seq_one_letter_code
_entity_poly.pdbx_strand_id
1 'polypeptide(L)'
;MHDDSVYRNRLLAYTAARAFGLAIMILGLAIIYSDLVREGGWPQLGAIVAIMGVLDALLAPRLLKKMWDEKDAAAANDPPGA
;
A
#
# COMPACT_ATOMS: atom_id res chain seq x y z
N MET A 1 3.31 -13.26 24.57
CA MET A 1 3.04 -11.81 24.40
C MET A 1 3.79 -11.17 23.22
N HIS A 2 4.94 -11.70 22.78
CA HIS A 2 5.67 -11.13 21.62
C HIS A 2 5.06 -11.45 20.24
N ASP A 3 4.36 -12.58 20.08
CA ASP A 3 3.75 -12.95 18.78
C ASP A 3 2.54 -12.07 18.41
N ASP A 4 1.67 -11.78 19.36
CA ASP A 4 0.43 -11.00 19.11
C ASP A 4 0.71 -9.61 18.52
N SER A 5 1.77 -8.94 18.96
CA SER A 5 2.13 -7.62 18.45
C SER A 5 2.65 -7.69 17.00
N VAL A 6 3.34 -8.76 16.62
CA VAL A 6 3.80 -9.02 15.25
C VAL A 6 2.62 -9.31 14.33
N TYR A 7 1.72 -10.21 14.73
CA TYR A 7 0.51 -10.51 13.96
C TYR A 7 -0.40 -9.28 13.81
N ARG A 8 -0.58 -8.50 14.88
CA ARG A 8 -1.38 -7.27 14.84
C ARG A 8 -0.77 -6.23 13.92
N ASN A 9 0.55 -6.02 13.96
CA ASN A 9 1.22 -5.11 13.03
C ASN A 9 1.12 -5.58 11.58
N ARG A 10 1.24 -6.89 11.32
CA ARG A 10 1.07 -7.44 9.97
C ARG A 10 -0.33 -7.16 9.43
N LEU A 11 -1.36 -7.42 10.25
CA LEU A 11 -2.76 -7.11 9.93
C LEU A 11 -2.99 -5.61 9.69
N LEU A 12 -2.52 -4.75 10.60
CA LEU A 12 -2.66 -3.30 10.47
C LEU A 12 -1.99 -2.79 9.19
N ALA A 13 -0.82 -3.30 8.87
CA ALA A 13 -0.09 -2.85 7.69
C ALA A 13 -0.74 -3.34 6.38
N TYR A 14 -1.33 -4.55 6.35
CA TYR A 14 -2.16 -4.99 5.22
C TYR A 14 -3.42 -4.13 5.04
N THR A 15 -4.12 -3.82 6.13
CA THR A 15 -5.30 -2.96 6.09
C THR A 15 -4.94 -1.53 5.69
N ALA A 16 -3.85 -0.98 6.23
CA ALA A 16 -3.36 0.36 5.89
C ALA A 16 -2.94 0.44 4.41
N ALA A 17 -2.23 -0.57 3.90
CA ALA A 17 -1.85 -0.66 2.49
C ALA A 17 -3.08 -0.66 1.56
N ARG A 18 -4.11 -1.45 1.90
CA ARG A 18 -5.37 -1.47 1.15
C ARG A 18 -6.12 -0.13 1.25
N ALA A 19 -6.19 0.45 2.45
CA ALA A 19 -6.83 1.75 2.67
C ALA A 19 -6.12 2.87 1.89
N PHE A 20 -4.80 2.82 1.81
CA PHE A 20 -3.99 3.78 1.05
C PHE A 20 -4.27 3.70 -0.45
N GLY A 21 -4.24 2.50 -1.03
CA GLY A 21 -4.59 2.33 -2.45
C GLY A 21 -6.04 2.70 -2.76
N LEU A 22 -6.98 2.41 -1.86
CA LEU A 22 -8.37 2.87 -1.97
C LEU A 22 -8.47 4.40 -1.92
N ALA A 23 -7.71 5.06 -1.05
CA ALA A 23 -7.67 6.51 -0.97
C ALA A 23 -7.14 7.14 -2.27
N ILE A 24 -6.11 6.56 -2.88
CA ILE A 24 -5.58 7.01 -4.18
C ILE A 24 -6.59 6.74 -5.31
N MET A 25 -7.30 5.61 -5.29
CA MET A 25 -8.37 5.32 -6.25
C MET A 25 -9.49 6.37 -6.16
N ILE A 26 -9.94 6.67 -4.94
CA ILE A 26 -10.96 7.71 -4.69
C ILE A 26 -10.45 9.08 -5.14
N LEU A 27 -9.17 9.39 -4.90
CA LEU A 27 -8.54 10.62 -5.37
C LEU A 27 -8.52 10.70 -6.89
N GLY A 28 -8.21 9.60 -7.59
CA GLY A 28 -8.30 9.52 -9.04
C GLY A 28 -9.72 9.78 -9.55
N LEU A 29 -10.73 9.21 -8.88
CA LEU A 29 -12.14 9.49 -9.18
C LEU A 29 -12.50 10.96 -8.94
N ALA A 30 -12.01 11.55 -7.84
CA ALA A 30 -12.20 12.96 -7.56
C ALA A 30 -11.60 13.83 -8.67
N ILE A 31 -10.41 13.52 -9.17
CA ILE A 31 -9.78 14.23 -10.29
C ILE A 31 -10.59 14.08 -11.61
N ILE A 32 -11.26 12.95 -11.83
CA ILE A 32 -12.13 12.74 -13.00
C ILE A 32 -13.38 13.63 -12.89
N TYR A 33 -14.03 13.63 -11.73
CA TYR A 33 -15.37 14.21 -11.55
C TYR A 33 -15.36 15.63 -10.99
N SER A 34 -14.22 16.15 -10.54
CA SER A 34 -14.10 17.50 -10.02
C SER A 34 -13.06 18.30 -10.78
N ASP A 35 -13.21 19.62 -10.75
CA ASP A 35 -12.28 20.59 -11.33
C ASP A 35 -11.00 20.76 -10.48
N LEU A 36 -10.58 19.71 -9.76
CA LEU A 36 -9.46 19.77 -8.81
C LEU A 36 -8.13 20.12 -9.49
N VAL A 37 -7.97 19.72 -10.76
CA VAL A 37 -6.74 19.92 -11.54
C VAL A 37 -6.95 20.93 -12.67
N ARG A 38 -8.16 21.00 -13.24
CA ARG A 38 -8.50 21.90 -14.35
C ARG A 38 -10.01 22.10 -14.42
N GLU A 39 -10.46 23.31 -14.73
CA GLU A 39 -11.87 23.58 -15.09
C GLU A 39 -12.29 22.72 -16.30
N GLY A 40 -13.36 21.95 -16.14
CA GLY A 40 -13.84 20.91 -17.06
C GLY A 40 -13.41 19.47 -16.73
N GLY A 41 -12.64 19.26 -15.64
CA GLY A 41 -12.07 17.97 -15.26
C GLY A 41 -10.98 17.48 -16.21
N TRP A 42 -10.11 16.57 -15.73
CA TRP A 42 -9.10 15.93 -16.59
C TRP A 42 -9.18 14.40 -16.52
N PRO A 43 -10.13 13.80 -17.27
CA PRO A 43 -10.48 12.38 -17.13
C PRO A 43 -9.31 11.42 -17.36
N GLN A 44 -8.41 11.76 -18.29
CA GLN A 44 -7.22 10.96 -18.57
C GLN A 44 -6.25 10.91 -17.38
N LEU A 45 -6.00 12.06 -16.75
CA LEU A 45 -5.11 12.12 -15.59
C LEU A 45 -5.72 11.38 -14.41
N GLY A 46 -7.00 11.61 -14.14
CA GLY A 46 -7.71 10.93 -13.06
C GLY A 46 -7.83 9.41 -13.28
N ALA A 47 -7.96 8.95 -14.53
CA ALA A 47 -7.92 7.53 -14.86
C ALA A 47 -6.54 6.90 -14.57
N ILE A 48 -5.44 7.57 -14.93
CA ILE A 48 -4.08 7.11 -14.61
C ILE A 48 -3.87 7.03 -13.10
N VAL A 49 -4.28 8.07 -12.36
CA VAL A 49 -4.18 8.10 -10.90
C VAL A 49 -5.03 6.99 -10.26
N ALA A 50 -6.25 6.77 -10.76
CA ALA A 50 -7.12 5.71 -10.26
C ALA A 50 -6.51 4.33 -10.51
N ILE A 51 -5.94 4.08 -11.70
CA ILE A 51 -5.27 2.82 -12.04
C ILE A 51 -4.03 2.62 -11.16
N MET A 52 -3.21 3.66 -10.95
CA MET A 52 -2.07 3.60 -10.03
C MET A 52 -2.52 3.28 -8.60
N GLY A 53 -3.60 3.90 -8.11
CA GLY A 53 -4.15 3.60 -6.80
C GLY A 53 -4.63 2.15 -6.63
N VAL A 54 -5.26 1.59 -7.67
CA VAL A 54 -5.64 0.17 -7.69
C VAL A 54 -4.41 -0.73 -7.71
N LEU A 55 -3.40 -0.40 -8.52
CA LEU A 55 -2.15 -1.14 -8.58
C LEU A 55 -1.43 -1.11 -7.23
N ASP A 56 -1.35 0.04 -6.58
CA ASP A 56 -0.76 0.19 -5.24
C ASP A 56 -1.55 -0.60 -4.19
N ALA A 57 -2.89 -0.62 -4.25
CA ALA A 57 -3.72 -1.43 -3.36
C ALA A 57 -3.38 -2.94 -3.45
N LEU A 58 -2.93 -3.39 -4.62
CA LEU A 58 -2.60 -4.79 -4.92
C LEU A 58 -1.11 -5.12 -4.75
N LEU A 59 -0.21 -4.17 -5.06
CA LEU A 59 1.24 -4.33 -5.00
C LEU A 59 1.78 -4.09 -3.59
N ALA A 60 1.26 -3.10 -2.86
CA ALA A 60 1.67 -2.82 -1.49
C ALA A 60 1.60 -4.04 -0.56
N PRO A 61 0.53 -4.87 -0.52
CA PRO A 61 0.53 -6.07 0.32
C PRO A 61 1.55 -7.14 -0.13
N ARG A 62 1.88 -7.20 -1.43
CA ARG A 62 2.90 -8.14 -1.95
C ARG A 62 4.31 -7.71 -1.58
N LEU A 63 4.60 -6.40 -1.68
CA LEU A 63 5.89 -5.84 -1.27
C LEU A 63 6.10 -5.97 0.24
N LEU A 64 5.05 -5.71 1.04
CA LEU A 64 5.12 -5.87 2.48
C LEU A 64 5.43 -7.30 2.91
N LYS A 65 4.78 -8.27 2.24
CA LYS A 65 5.05 -9.70 2.46
C LYS A 65 6.51 -10.03 2.14
N LYS A 66 7.01 -9.55 1.00
CA LYS A 66 8.40 -9.78 0.56
C LYS A 66 9.43 -9.18 1.53
N MET A 67 9.17 -7.99 2.07
CA MET A 67 10.04 -7.37 3.07
C MET A 67 10.08 -8.13 4.40
N TRP A 68 8.98 -8.78 4.79
CA TRP A 68 8.97 -9.61 6.00
C TRP A 68 9.71 -10.93 5.79
N ASP A 69 9.53 -11.59 4.63
CA ASP A 69 10.29 -12.80 4.30
C ASP A 69 11.81 -12.52 4.30
N GLU A 70 12.22 -11.34 3.84
CA GLU A 70 13.62 -10.91 3.83
C GLU A 70 14.16 -10.60 5.24
N LYS A 71 13.34 -9.98 6.11
CA LYS A 71 13.69 -9.76 7.52
C LYS A 71 13.79 -11.05 8.32
N ASP A 72 12.86 -11.98 8.10
CA ASP A 72 12.86 -13.28 8.77
C ASP A 72 14.08 -14.12 8.32
N ALA A 73 14.47 -14.02 7.04
CA ALA A 73 15.69 -14.64 6.51
C ALA A 73 17.00 -13.98 7.02
N ALA A 74 17.02 -12.65 7.20
CA ALA A 74 18.16 -11.94 7.77
C ALA A 74 18.35 -12.27 9.26
N ALA A 75 17.26 -12.33 10.04
CA ALA A 75 17.30 -12.71 11.45
C ALA A 75 17.76 -14.16 11.67
N ALA A 76 17.54 -15.06 10.70
CA ALA A 76 18.03 -16.43 10.73
C ALA A 76 19.53 -16.56 10.41
N ASN A 77 20.12 -15.59 9.71
CA ASN A 77 21.52 -15.59 9.29
C ASN A 77 22.46 -14.83 10.24
N ASP A 78 21.93 -14.12 11.24
CA ASP A 78 22.70 -13.45 12.28
C ASP A 78 22.39 -14.07 13.66
N PRO A 79 23.02 -15.22 14.01
CA PRO A 79 22.82 -15.83 15.31
C PRO A 79 23.38 -14.90 16.41
N PRO A 80 22.66 -14.71 17.54
CA PRO A 80 23.18 -13.92 18.65
C PRO A 80 24.38 -14.64 19.27
N GLY A 81 25.60 -14.26 18.85
CA GLY A 81 26.85 -14.64 19.52
C GLY A 81 27.96 -15.23 18.63
N ALA A 82 28.40 -14.53 17.58
CA ALA A 82 29.75 -14.71 17.03
C ALA A 82 30.73 -13.70 17.65
#